data_AF-A0A7V7WRK1-F1
#
_entry.id   AF-A0A7V7WRK1-F1
#
_cell.length_a   1.000
_cell.length_b   1.000
_cell.length_c   1.000
_cell.angle_alpha   90.00
_cell.angle_beta   90.00
_cell.angle_gamma   90.00
#
_symmetry.space_group_name_H-M   'P 1'
#
loop_
_entity.id
_entity.type
_entity.pdbx_description
1 polymer ?
#
loop_
_entity_poly.entity_id
_entity_poly.type
_entity_poly.pdbx_seq_one_letter_code
_entity_poly.pdbx_strand_id
1 'polypeptide(L)'
;MKPASDGGQTGPSRGFCNFTVIIPARYASTRLPGKPLADLGGKPMVVRVAERAALTGAAVCIATDDQRIADAVSALGWRACLTRANHATGTDRLAEAVEQLELPDQAIIVNV
;
A
#
# COMPACT_ATOMS: atom_id res chain seq x y z
N MET A 1 -47.07 26.78 10.35
CA MET A 1 -46.26 27.54 11.33
C MET A 1 -46.22 26.78 12.65
N LYS A 2 -45.12 26.05 12.90
CA LYS A 2 -44.44 25.63 14.16
C LYS A 2 -43.59 24.37 13.84
N PRO A 3 -42.42 24.16 14.46
CA PRO A 3 -41.29 25.07 14.57
C PRO A 3 -40.02 24.47 13.93
N ALA A 4 -39.01 25.33 13.74
CA ALA A 4 -37.62 24.91 13.66
C ALA A 4 -37.22 24.20 14.97
N SER A 5 -36.43 23.13 14.83
CA SER A 5 -35.55 22.68 15.91
C SER A 5 -34.14 22.64 15.34
N ASP A 6 -33.37 23.62 15.79
CA ASP A 6 -31.94 23.75 15.59
C ASP A 6 -31.18 22.60 16.25
N GLY A 7 -30.05 22.26 15.65
CA GLY A 7 -28.80 22.15 16.39
C GLY A 7 -28.59 20.90 17.24
N GLY A 8 -28.07 19.85 16.60
CA GLY A 8 -27.28 18.82 17.27
C GLY A 8 -25.94 18.69 16.56
N GLN A 9 -24.91 19.32 17.12
CA GLN A 9 -23.54 19.33 16.60
C GLN A 9 -23.02 17.90 16.33
N THR A 10 -22.52 17.65 15.12
CA THR A 10 -21.40 16.73 14.94
C THR A 10 -20.22 17.59 14.49
N GLY A 11 -19.42 18.06 15.45
CA GLY A 11 -18.07 18.53 15.14
C GLY A 11 -17.33 17.44 14.34
N PRO A 12 -16.28 17.78 13.56
CA PRO A 12 -15.57 16.78 12.77
C PRO A 12 -15.16 15.66 13.73
N SER A 13 -15.77 14.50 13.58
CA SER A 13 -15.28 13.27 14.15
C SER A 13 -13.83 13.20 13.69
N ARG A 14 -12.88 13.49 14.60
CA ARG A 14 -11.46 13.22 14.37
C ARG A 14 -11.28 11.71 14.42
N GLY A 15 -11.95 11.01 13.51
CA GLY A 15 -11.64 9.64 13.17
C GLY A 15 -10.24 9.68 12.63
N PHE A 16 -9.38 8.82 13.16
CA PHE A 16 -8.12 8.51 12.51
C PHE A 16 -8.44 8.18 11.04
N CYS A 17 -7.94 9.00 10.11
CA CYS A 17 -8.15 8.74 8.70
C CYS A 17 -7.59 7.35 8.38
N ASN A 18 -8.45 6.50 7.84
CA ASN A 18 -8.05 5.19 7.32
C ASN A 18 -6.99 5.43 6.23
N PHE A 19 -5.76 4.97 6.45
CA PHE A 19 -4.63 5.18 5.53
C PHE A 19 -4.18 3.87 4.91
N THR A 20 -3.58 3.97 3.73
CA THR A 20 -3.06 2.82 2.97
C THR A 20 -1.54 2.90 2.89
N VAL A 21 -0.87 1.81 3.23
CA VAL A 21 0.56 1.64 2.99
C VAL A 21 0.74 0.98 1.63
N ILE A 22 1.53 1.61 0.75
CA ILE A 22 1.95 1.01 -0.52
C ILE A 22 3.46 0.79 -0.45
N ILE A 23 3.88 -0.47 -0.62
CA ILE A 23 5.29 -0.89 -0.55
C ILE A 23 5.81 -1.08 -1.99
N PRO A 24 6.64 -0.16 -2.52
CA PRO A 24 7.24 -0.34 -3.84
C PRO A 24 8.33 -1.41 -3.80
N ALA A 25 8.16 -2.49 -4.56
CA ALA A 25 9.07 -3.62 -4.61
C ALA A 25 9.57 -3.86 -6.05
N ARG A 26 10.81 -3.45 -6.33
CA ARG A 26 11.47 -3.69 -7.62
C ARG A 26 12.34 -4.93 -7.59
N TYR A 27 12.25 -5.77 -8.62
CA TYR A 27 13.16 -6.91 -8.74
C TYR A 27 14.61 -6.47 -9.00
N ALA A 28 14.80 -5.49 -9.89
CA ALA A 28 16.09 -4.96 -10.30
C ALA A 28 16.71 -3.99 -9.29
N SER A 29 16.90 -4.44 -8.04
CA SER A 29 17.65 -3.66 -7.04
C SER A 29 19.15 -3.74 -7.32
N THR A 30 19.80 -2.58 -7.49
CA THR A 30 21.23 -2.49 -7.80
C THR A 30 22.15 -2.83 -6.62
N ARG A 31 21.68 -2.64 -5.38
CA ARG A 31 22.47 -2.89 -4.15
C ARG A 31 22.31 -4.30 -3.60
N LEU A 32 21.19 -4.95 -3.87
CA LEU A 32 20.93 -6.34 -3.48
C LEU A 32 19.96 -6.96 -4.49
N PRO A 33 20.46 -7.62 -5.55
CA PRO A 33 19.62 -8.21 -6.59
C PRO A 33 18.56 -9.14 -6.01
N GLY A 34 17.31 -9.03 -6.47
CA GLY A 34 16.21 -9.87 -5.99
C GLY A 34 15.82 -9.62 -4.52
N LYS A 35 16.27 -8.50 -3.91
CA LYS A 35 16.00 -8.14 -2.51
C LYS A 35 14.56 -8.38 -2.04
N PRO A 36 13.50 -8.03 -2.80
CA PRO A 36 12.13 -8.30 -2.36
C PRO A 36 11.84 -9.77 -2.04
N LEU A 37 12.44 -10.70 -2.80
CA LEU A 37 12.28 -12.14 -2.66
C LEU A 37 13.35 -12.80 -1.78
N ALA A 38 14.34 -12.03 -1.29
CA ALA A 38 15.34 -12.56 -0.39
C ALA A 38 14.67 -13.16 0.85
N ASP A 39 15.07 -14.38 1.23
CA ASP A 39 14.53 -15.03 2.42
C ASP A 39 14.94 -14.27 3.68
N LEU A 40 13.98 -14.02 4.55
CA LEU A 40 14.18 -13.45 5.87
C LEU A 40 13.43 -14.29 6.91
N GLY A 41 14.05 -15.40 7.28
CA GLY A 41 13.52 -16.34 8.27
C GLY A 41 12.33 -17.12 7.73
N GLY A 42 12.45 -17.69 6.54
CA GLY A 42 11.42 -18.54 5.90
C GLY A 42 10.30 -17.77 5.18
N LYS A 43 10.45 -16.46 4.97
CA LYS A 43 9.50 -15.62 4.23
C LYS A 43 10.24 -14.58 3.39
N PRO A 44 9.70 -14.18 2.22
CA PRO A 44 10.27 -13.09 1.43
C PRO A 44 10.37 -11.79 2.24
N MET A 45 11.45 -11.04 2.06
CA MET A 45 11.70 -9.78 2.75
C MET A 45 10.55 -8.78 2.58
N VAL A 46 9.98 -8.66 1.38
CA VAL A 46 8.85 -7.75 1.12
C VAL A 46 7.60 -8.12 1.93
N VAL A 47 7.39 -9.43 2.18
CA VAL A 47 6.29 -9.91 3.03
C VAL A 47 6.53 -9.52 4.49
N ARG A 48 7.78 -9.53 4.96
CA ARG A 48 8.11 -9.03 6.30
C ARG A 48 7.80 -7.55 6.46
N VAL A 49 8.03 -6.73 5.43
CA VAL A 49 7.65 -5.31 5.45
C VAL A 49 6.14 -5.17 5.52
N ALA A 50 5.40 -5.95 4.71
CA ALA A 50 3.94 -5.94 4.71
C ALA A 50 3.35 -6.37 6.07
N GLU A 51 3.90 -7.41 6.70
CA GLU A 51 3.54 -7.85 8.05
C GLU A 51 3.71 -6.73 9.08
N ARG A 52 4.83 -5.98 9.02
CA ARG A 52 5.08 -4.86 9.93
C ARG A 52 4.16 -3.67 9.67
N ALA A 53 3.91 -3.34 8.41
CA ALA A 53 2.98 -2.28 8.04
C ALA A 53 1.55 -2.57 8.54
N ALA A 54 1.10 -3.83 8.44
CA ALA A 54 -0.23 -4.23 8.88
C ALA A 54 -0.45 -4.06 10.40
N LEU A 55 0.61 -4.14 11.22
CA LEU A 55 0.51 -3.90 12.67
C LEU A 55 0.06 -2.47 13.02
N THR A 56 0.16 -1.53 12.08
CA THR A 56 -0.31 -0.15 12.26
C THR A 56 -1.81 0.01 12.07
N GLY A 57 -2.52 -1.04 11.63
CA GLY A 57 -3.94 -0.99 11.27
C GLY A 57 -4.21 -0.49 9.84
N ALA A 58 -3.16 -0.25 9.04
CA ALA A 58 -3.29 0.18 7.65
C ALA A 58 -3.80 -0.93 6.73
N ALA A 59 -4.49 -0.54 5.66
CA ALA A 59 -4.57 -1.37 4.46
C ALA A 59 -3.17 -1.44 3.81
N VAL A 60 -2.73 -2.61 3.35
CA VAL A 60 -1.38 -2.80 2.80
C VAL A 60 -1.46 -3.37 1.38
N CYS A 61 -0.70 -2.79 0.46
CA CYS A 61 -0.51 -3.29 -0.89
C CYS A 61 0.98 -3.25 -1.28
N ILE A 62 1.44 -4.27 -2.01
CA ILE A 62 2.78 -4.32 -2.59
C ILE A 62 2.68 -3.92 -4.06
N ALA A 63 3.30 -2.81 -4.45
CA ALA A 63 3.37 -2.37 -5.83
C ALA A 63 4.68 -2.85 -6.46
N THR A 64 4.63 -3.74 -7.45
CA THR A 64 5.81 -4.39 -8.04
C THR A 64 5.81 -4.37 -9.55
N ASP A 65 6.98 -4.42 -10.17
CA ASP A 65 7.15 -4.58 -11.62
C ASP A 65 7.36 -6.02 -12.08
N ASP A 66 7.40 -6.98 -11.15
CA ASP A 66 7.83 -8.32 -11.45
C ASP A 66 6.79 -9.34 -11.00
N GLN A 67 6.38 -10.20 -11.95
CA GLN A 67 5.38 -11.22 -11.70
C GLN A 67 5.81 -12.19 -10.57
N ARG A 68 7.11 -12.49 -10.44
CA ARG A 68 7.60 -13.40 -9.39
C ARG A 68 7.37 -12.82 -8.00
N ILE A 69 7.48 -11.50 -7.86
CA ILE A 69 7.18 -10.81 -6.60
C ILE A 69 5.68 -10.86 -6.34
N ALA A 70 4.85 -10.52 -7.33
CA ALA A 70 3.40 -10.53 -7.21
C ALA A 70 2.89 -11.93 -6.80
N ASP A 71 3.35 -12.98 -7.46
CA ASP A 71 2.97 -14.36 -7.18
C ASP A 71 3.37 -14.78 -5.76
N ALA A 72 4.61 -14.47 -5.36
CA ALA A 72 5.12 -14.84 -4.04
C ALA A 72 4.35 -14.17 -2.90
N VAL A 73 4.00 -12.88 -3.04
CA VAL A 73 3.24 -12.18 -1.99
C VAL A 73 1.77 -12.62 -1.98
N SER A 74 1.15 -12.82 -3.15
CA SER A 74 -0.24 -13.28 -3.24
C SER A 74 -0.42 -14.72 -2.76
N ALA A 75 0.55 -15.60 -2.98
CA ALA A 75 0.56 -16.95 -2.42
C ALA A 75 0.58 -16.96 -0.87
N LEU A 76 1.02 -15.86 -0.26
CA LEU A 76 1.05 -15.66 1.20
C LEU A 76 -0.12 -14.79 1.70
N GLY A 77 -1.13 -14.55 0.86
CA GLY A 77 -2.36 -13.82 1.22
C GLY A 77 -2.25 -12.30 1.18
N TRP A 78 -1.17 -11.74 0.60
CA TRP A 78 -0.98 -10.30 0.50
C TRP A 78 -1.46 -9.75 -0.86
N ARG A 79 -1.96 -8.51 -0.84
CA ARG A 79 -2.36 -7.82 -2.06
C ARG A 79 -1.14 -7.34 -2.84
N ALA A 80 -1.02 -7.80 -4.08
CA ALA A 80 -0.06 -7.30 -5.06
C ALA A 80 -0.76 -6.38 -6.07
N CYS A 81 -0.06 -5.35 -6.51
CA CYS A 81 -0.40 -4.50 -7.64
C CYS A 81 0.77 -4.54 -8.62
N LEU A 82 0.56 -5.17 -9.77
CA LEU A 82 1.56 -5.21 -10.83
C LEU A 82 1.54 -3.87 -11.56
N THR A 83 2.69 -3.22 -11.62
CA THR A 83 2.89 -1.88 -12.14
C THR A 83 3.96 -1.89 -13.22
N ARG A 84 4.03 -0.84 -14.05
CA ARG A 84 5.03 -0.79 -15.13
C ARG A 84 6.47 -0.93 -14.63
N ALA A 85 7.30 -1.59 -15.43
CA ALA A 85 8.70 -1.84 -15.11
C ALA A 85 9.60 -0.59 -15.21
N ASN A 86 9.21 0.38 -16.03
CA ASN A 86 10.05 1.51 -16.45
C ASN A 86 9.76 2.83 -15.71
N HIS A 87 9.17 2.78 -14.52
CA HIS A 87 9.06 3.98 -13.67
C HIS A 87 10.43 4.57 -13.36
N ALA A 88 10.55 5.90 -13.23
CA ALA A 88 11.82 6.50 -12.83
C ALA A 88 12.06 6.32 -11.33
N THR A 89 11.01 6.56 -10.54
CA THR A 89 11.07 6.57 -9.07
C THR A 89 10.07 5.60 -8.43
N GLY A 90 10.21 5.39 -7.12
CA GLY A 90 9.20 4.69 -6.32
C GLY A 90 7.86 5.44 -6.29
N THR A 91 7.89 6.77 -6.26
CA THR A 91 6.67 7.60 -6.23
C THR A 91 5.85 7.48 -7.50
N ASP A 92 6.48 7.40 -8.68
CA ASP A 92 5.77 7.19 -9.96
C ASP A 92 5.04 5.83 -9.97
N ARG A 93 5.67 4.81 -9.39
CA ARG A 93 5.06 3.49 -9.19
C ARG A 93 3.86 3.56 -8.25
N LEU A 94 3.95 4.35 -7.20
CA LEU A 94 2.84 4.58 -6.28
C LEU A 94 1.66 5.26 -6.97
N ALA A 95 1.90 6.26 -7.83
CA ALA A 95 0.85 6.94 -8.57
C ALA A 95 0.04 5.94 -9.43
N GLU A 96 0.71 5.08 -10.20
CA GLU A 96 0.03 4.03 -10.95
C GLU A 96 -0.70 3.03 -10.04
N ALA A 97 -0.11 2.65 -8.91
CA ALA A 97 -0.77 1.74 -7.97
C ALA A 97 -2.03 2.37 -7.38
N VAL A 98 -2.02 3.66 -7.03
CA VAL A 98 -3.19 4.39 -6.54
C VAL A 98 -4.33 4.37 -7.56
N GLU A 99 -4.02 4.62 -8.83
CA GLU A 99 -5.00 4.55 -9.93
C GLU A 99 -5.58 3.13 -10.10
N GLN A 100 -4.73 2.10 -10.15
CA GLN A 100 -5.19 0.71 -10.33
C GLN A 100 -5.97 0.16 -9.13
N LEU A 101 -5.68 0.67 -7.92
CA LEU A 101 -6.39 0.30 -6.70
C LEU A 101 -7.70 1.08 -6.52
N GLU A 102 -8.01 2.02 -7.42
CA GLU A 102 -9.20 2.88 -7.39
C GLU A 102 -9.36 3.59 -6.04
N LEU A 103 -8.24 4.05 -5.47
CA LEU A 103 -8.26 4.76 -4.19
C LEU A 103 -8.87 6.15 -4.38
N PRO A 104 -9.67 6.65 -3.41
CA PRO A 104 -10.31 7.95 -3.52
C PRO A 104 -9.29 9.09 -3.47
N ASP A 105 -9.61 10.25 -4.05
CA ASP A 105 -8.72 11.42 -4.12
C ASP A 105 -8.20 11.88 -2.74
N GLN A 106 -9.01 11.71 -1.69
CA GLN A 106 -8.66 12.03 -0.31
C GLN A 106 -7.89 10.92 0.43
N ALA A 107 -7.49 9.84 -0.26
CA ALA A 107 -6.75 8.74 0.35
C ALA A 107 -5.38 9.20 0.86
N ILE A 108 -5.06 8.80 2.09
CA ILE A 108 -3.73 9.01 2.66
C ILE A 108 -2.87 7.79 2.32
N ILE A 109 -1.80 8.03 1.56
CA ILE A 109 -0.84 7.01 1.14
C ILE A 109 0.46 7.17 1.91
N VAL A 110 0.93 6.08 2.50
CA VAL A 110 2.24 5.99 3.15
C VAL A 110 3.15 5.10 2.31
N ASN A 111 4.26 5.67 1.85
CA ASN A 111 5.30 4.97 1.10
C ASN A 111 6.32 4.38 2.09
N VAL A 112 6.54 3.06 2.05
CA VAL A 112 7.45 2.32 2.96
C VAL A 112 8.47 1.52 2.18
#